data_AF-A0A383VQ24-F1
#
_entry.id   AF-A0A383VQ24-F1
#
_cell.length_a   1.000
_cell.length_b   1.000
_cell.length_c   1.000
_cell.angle_alpha   90.00
_cell.angle_beta   90.00
_cell.angle_gamma   90.00
#
_symmetry.space_group_name_H-M   'P 1'
#
loop_
_entity.id
_entity.type
_entity.pdbx_description
1 polymer ?
#
loop_
_entity_poly.entity_id
_entity_poly.type
_entity_poly.pdbx_seq_one_letter_code
_entity_poly.pdbx_strand_id
1 'polypeptide(L)'
;MEATAAAPAAFSKDEAQAKAVDMLDFINASWTPYHAVAEASTRLMKAGFQHIAEKDAWKLKPGGKYFFTRNMSTIVAFTIGQQYQPGGPFYMIGAHTDSPCLK
;
A
#
# COMPACT_ATOMS: atom_id res chain seq x y z
N MET A 1 12.05 19.74 -20.82
CA MET A 1 11.01 20.51 -20.12
C MET A 1 10.77 19.83 -18.80
N GLU A 2 11.49 20.25 -17.77
CA GLU A 2 11.45 19.66 -16.44
C GLU A 2 10.30 20.36 -15.69
N ALA A 3 9.23 19.63 -15.41
CA ALA A 3 8.12 20.16 -14.62
C ALA A 3 8.56 20.14 -13.16
N THR A 4 8.86 21.32 -12.61
CA THR A 4 9.05 21.53 -11.18
C THR A 4 7.73 21.25 -10.48
N ALA A 5 7.64 20.12 -9.78
CA ALA A 5 6.51 19.87 -8.89
C ALA A 5 6.57 20.89 -7.74
N ALA A 6 5.57 21.75 -7.64
CA ALA A 6 5.40 22.66 -6.52
C ALA A 6 5.33 21.84 -5.21
N ALA A 7 5.98 22.34 -4.16
CA ALA A 7 5.87 21.74 -2.83
C ALA A 7 4.38 21.66 -2.43
N PRO A 8 3.90 20.52 -1.89
CA PRO A 8 2.51 20.40 -1.49
C PRO A 8 2.19 21.46 -0.43
N ALA A 9 1.05 22.12 -0.57
CA ALA A 9 0.53 23.03 0.45
C ALA A 9 0.41 22.29 1.79
N ALA A 10 0.74 22.96 2.88
CA ALA A 10 0.60 22.39 4.22
C ALA A 10 -0.87 22.00 4.47
N PHE A 11 -1.10 20.80 5.04
CA PHE A 11 -2.43 20.35 5.40
C PHE A 11 -3.11 21.35 6.34
N SER A 12 -4.41 21.57 6.14
CA SER A 12 -5.22 22.25 7.15
C SER A 12 -5.28 21.42 8.43
N LYS A 13 -5.59 22.07 9.56
CA LYS A 13 -5.74 21.39 10.84
C LYS A 13 -6.77 20.26 10.78
N ASP A 14 -7.89 20.49 10.09
CA ASP A 14 -8.99 19.52 9.99
C ASP A 14 -8.58 18.30 9.14
N GLU A 15 -7.86 18.51 8.04
CA GLU A 15 -7.31 17.41 7.24
C GLU A 15 -6.28 16.59 8.01
N ALA A 16 -5.37 17.25 8.74
CA ALA A 16 -4.39 16.58 9.57
C ALA A 16 -5.07 15.74 10.66
N GLN A 17 -6.11 16.27 11.30
CA GLN A 17 -6.89 15.56 12.31
C GLN A 17 -7.62 14.35 11.69
N ALA A 18 -8.24 14.50 10.52
CA ALA A 18 -8.91 13.40 9.84
C ALA A 18 -7.93 12.26 9.49
N LYS A 19 -6.71 12.58 9.03
CA LYS A 19 -5.66 11.59 8.76
C LYS A 19 -5.16 10.89 10.01
N ALA A 20 -5.02 11.62 11.12
CA ALA A 20 -4.65 11.02 12.40
C ALA A 20 -5.72 10.04 12.89
N VAL A 21 -7.00 10.38 12.77
CA VAL A 21 -8.12 9.48 13.14
C VAL A 21 -8.12 8.22 12.27
N ASP A 22 -7.98 8.33 10.95
CA ASP A 22 -7.89 7.17 10.05
C ASP A 22 -6.69 6.26 10.36
N MET A 23 -5.55 6.85 10.77
CA MET A 23 -4.39 6.10 11.23
C MET A 23 -4.67 5.36 12.55
N LEU A 24 -5.36 5.99 13.50
CA LEU A 24 -5.78 5.32 14.73
C LEU A 24 -6.71 4.15 14.44
N ASP A 25 -7.65 4.29 13.52
CA ASP A 25 -8.53 3.21 13.08
C ASP A 25 -7.73 2.03 12.50
N PHE A 26 -6.70 2.32 11.69
CA PHE A 26 -5.80 1.29 11.17
C PHE A 26 -5.06 0.56 12.30
N ILE A 27 -4.47 1.30 13.23
CA ILE A 27 -3.69 0.73 14.35
C ILE A 27 -4.59 -0.12 15.26
N ASN A 28 -5.79 0.37 15.58
CA ASN A 28 -6.75 -0.35 16.42
C ASN A 28 -7.22 -1.67 15.77
N ALA A 29 -7.27 -1.74 14.44
CA ALA A 29 -7.56 -2.97 13.71
C ALA A 29 -6.35 -3.91 13.55
N SER A 30 -5.13 -3.48 13.92
CA SER A 30 -3.85 -4.10 13.54
C SER A 30 -3.01 -4.61 14.72
N TRP A 31 -3.62 -5.26 15.71
CA TRP A 31 -2.93 -5.68 16.95
C TRP A 31 -1.93 -6.85 16.79
N THR A 32 -1.77 -7.41 15.59
CA THR A 32 -0.70 -8.36 15.23
C THR A 32 -0.26 -8.10 13.79
N PRO A 33 0.91 -8.59 13.34
CA PRO A 33 1.32 -8.50 11.93
C PRO A 33 0.28 -9.08 10.95
N TYR A 34 -0.42 -10.15 11.35
CA TYR A 34 -1.47 -10.78 10.54
C TYR A 34 -2.69 -9.87 10.37
N HIS A 35 -3.11 -9.21 11.45
CA HIS A 35 -4.22 -8.27 11.44
C HIS A 35 -3.85 -6.99 10.66
N ALA A 36 -2.60 -6.52 10.77
CA ALA A 36 -2.09 -5.41 9.96
C ALA A 36 -2.17 -5.70 8.45
N VAL A 37 -1.76 -6.90 8.02
CA VAL A 37 -1.87 -7.32 6.62
C VAL A 37 -3.34 -7.49 6.20
N ALA A 38 -4.20 -8.02 7.06
CA ALA A 38 -5.62 -8.17 6.76
C ALA A 38 -6.33 -6.82 6.56
N GLU A 39 -6.06 -5.85 7.44
CA GLU A 39 -6.62 -4.49 7.32
C GLU A 39 -6.05 -3.77 6.09
N ALA A 40 -4.73 -3.85 5.86
CA ALA A 40 -4.11 -3.29 4.66
C ALA A 40 -4.69 -3.89 3.37
N SER A 41 -4.90 -5.21 3.33
CA SER A 41 -5.53 -5.91 2.21
C SER A 41 -6.96 -5.40 1.97
N THR A 42 -7.73 -5.21 3.03
CA THR A 42 -9.10 -4.66 2.96
C THR A 42 -9.11 -3.25 2.37
N ARG A 43 -8.22 -2.38 2.83
CA ARG A 43 -8.09 -1.01 2.31
C ARG A 43 -7.63 -1.00 0.85
N LEU A 44 -6.69 -1.88 0.46
CA LEU A 44 -6.24 -2.02 -0.93
C LEU A 44 -7.37 -2.49 -1.85
N MET A 45 -8.16 -3.48 -1.44
CA MET A 45 -9.33 -3.93 -2.20
C MET A 45 -10.35 -2.80 -2.37
N LYS A 46 -10.64 -2.03 -1.30
CA LYS A 46 -11.51 -0.84 -1.39
C LYS A 46 -10.96 0.23 -2.33
N ALA A 47 -9.63 0.35 -2.46
CA ALA A 47 -8.94 1.25 -3.39
C ALA A 47 -8.84 0.72 -4.83
N GLY A 48 -9.45 -0.44 -5.12
CA GLY A 48 -9.51 -1.05 -6.45
C GLY A 48 -8.26 -1.86 -6.82
N PHE A 49 -7.46 -2.30 -5.85
CA PHE A 49 -6.39 -3.26 -6.10
C PHE A 49 -6.94 -4.68 -6.20
N GLN A 50 -6.41 -5.44 -7.15
CA GLN A 50 -6.71 -6.86 -7.32
C GLN A 50 -5.74 -7.71 -6.50
N HIS A 51 -6.26 -8.60 -5.64
CA HIS A 51 -5.46 -9.61 -4.97
C HIS A 51 -5.02 -10.68 -5.99
N ILE A 52 -3.72 -10.99 -6.02
CA ILE A 52 -3.14 -12.05 -6.85
C ILE A 52 -2.42 -13.07 -5.97
N ALA A 53 -2.47 -14.35 -6.35
CA ALA A 53 -1.75 -15.38 -5.62
C ALA A 53 -0.28 -15.37 -6.06
N GLU A 54 0.63 -15.38 -5.08
CA GLU A 54 2.06 -15.31 -5.34
C GLU A 54 2.60 -16.51 -6.13
N LYS A 55 1.95 -17.67 -6.02
CA LYS A 55 2.36 -18.92 -6.67
C LYS A 55 1.86 -19.04 -8.12
N ASP A 56 0.94 -18.18 -8.54
CA ASP A 56 0.33 -18.28 -9.86
C ASP A 56 1.16 -17.54 -10.91
N ALA A 57 1.00 -17.95 -12.18
CA ALA A 57 1.53 -17.17 -13.30
C ALA A 57 0.73 -15.86 -13.44
N TRP A 58 1.40 -14.72 -13.23
CA TRP A 58 0.74 -13.42 -13.24
C TRP A 58 0.45 -12.90 -14.66
N LYS A 59 -0.79 -12.49 -14.89
CA LYS A 59 -1.23 -11.80 -16.11
C LYS A 59 -1.43 -10.31 -15.83
N LEU A 60 -0.33 -9.59 -15.69
CA LEU A 60 -0.32 -8.18 -15.35
C LEU A 60 -0.59 -7.29 -16.57
N LYS A 61 -1.22 -6.13 -16.36
CA LYS A 61 -1.51 -5.16 -17.42
C LYS A 61 -1.04 -3.74 -17.05
N PRO A 62 -0.57 -2.93 -18.00
CA PRO A 62 -0.41 -1.49 -17.80
C PRO A 62 -1.70 -0.86 -17.27
N GLY A 63 -1.56 0.09 -16.34
CA GLY A 63 -2.68 0.70 -15.62
C GLY A 63 -3.27 -0.17 -14.50
N GLY A 64 -2.83 -1.42 -14.35
CA GLY A 64 -3.33 -2.34 -13.33
C GLY A 64 -2.83 -2.02 -11.91
N LYS A 65 -3.63 -2.39 -10.91
CA LYS A 65 -3.33 -2.26 -9.48
C LYS A 65 -3.41 -3.65 -8.86
N TYR A 66 -2.33 -4.12 -8.26
CA TYR A 66 -2.24 -5.49 -7.76
C TYR A 66 -1.58 -5.54 -6.39
N PHE A 67 -1.95 -6.53 -5.59
CA PHE A 67 -1.22 -6.85 -4.37
C PHE A 67 -1.22 -8.35 -4.11
N PHE A 68 -0.21 -8.82 -3.39
CA PHE A 68 -0.15 -10.17 -2.86
C PHE A 68 0.33 -10.15 -1.41
N THR A 69 0.09 -11.25 -0.71
CA THR A 69 0.59 -11.45 0.65
C THR A 69 1.49 -12.69 0.71
N ARG A 70 2.46 -12.67 1.62
CA ARG A 70 3.34 -13.80 1.92
C ARG A 70 3.26 -14.10 3.40
N ASN A 71 3.03 -15.37 3.75
CA ASN A 71 2.87 -15.86 5.12
C ASN A 71 1.78 -15.12 5.93
N MET A 72 0.85 -14.43 5.26
CA MET A 72 -0.16 -13.55 5.87
C MET A 72 0.40 -12.42 6.75
N SER A 73 1.72 -12.25 6.84
CA SER A 73 2.40 -11.28 7.70
C SER A 73 3.16 -10.22 6.91
N THR A 74 3.35 -10.43 5.60
CA THR A 74 3.94 -9.46 4.66
C THR A 74 2.96 -9.17 3.55
N ILE A 75 2.89 -7.92 3.12
CA ILE A 75 2.07 -7.45 2.00
C ILE A 75 2.92 -6.66 1.03
N VAL A 76 2.71 -6.88 -0.26
CA VAL A 76 3.34 -6.11 -1.35
C VAL A 76 2.24 -5.64 -2.28
N ALA A 77 2.11 -4.33 -2.44
CA ALA A 77 1.16 -3.69 -3.33
C ALA A 77 1.89 -2.84 -4.37
N PHE A 78 1.45 -2.91 -5.61
CA PHE A 78 2.06 -2.17 -6.71
C PHE A 78 1.04 -1.76 -7.77
N THR A 79 1.35 -0.67 -8.45
CA THR A 79 0.58 -0.15 -9.59
C THR A 79 1.48 -0.08 -10.81
N ILE A 80 0.98 -0.51 -11.96
CA ILE A 80 1.73 -0.46 -13.21
C ILE A 80 1.31 0.80 -13.96
N GLY A 81 2.25 1.70 -14.24
CA GLY A 81 1.98 2.91 -15.02
C GLY A 81 1.44 2.56 -16.42
N GLN A 82 0.58 3.41 -16.98
CA GLN A 82 -0.01 3.18 -18.31
C GLN A 82 1.04 3.10 -19.43
N GLN A 83 2.17 3.78 -19.26
CA GLN A 83 3.28 3.81 -20.21
C GLN A 83 4.46 2.93 -19.79
N TYR A 84 4.28 2.10 -18.75
CA TYR A 84 5.36 1.24 -18.26
C TYR A 84 5.78 0.24 -19.33
N GLN A 85 7.09 0.08 -19.50
CA GLN A 85 7.70 -0.95 -20.34
C GLN A 85 8.70 -1.75 -19.49
N PRO A 86 8.89 -3.06 -19.75
CA PRO A 86 9.91 -3.85 -19.08
C PRO A 86 11.29 -3.18 -19.17
N GLY A 87 11.98 -3.06 -18.03
CA GLY A 87 13.24 -2.31 -17.90
C GLY A 87 13.06 -0.85 -17.46
N GLY A 88 11.82 -0.37 -17.32
CA GLY A 88 11.53 0.95 -16.75
C GLY A 88 11.80 1.06 -15.25
N PRO A 89 11.78 2.28 -14.69
CA PRO A 89 12.09 2.54 -13.29
C PRO A 89 10.98 2.06 -12.33
N PHE A 90 11.36 1.86 -11.07
CA PHE A 90 10.45 1.57 -9.96
C PHE A 90 10.56 2.66 -8.89
N TYR A 91 9.42 3.05 -8.33
CA TYR A 91 9.33 3.88 -7.14
C TYR A 91 8.84 3.00 -5.99
N MET A 92 9.63 2.87 -4.93
CA MET A 92 9.36 1.92 -3.85
C MET A 92 9.36 2.63 -2.50
N ILE A 93 8.40 2.24 -1.65
CA ILE A 93 8.33 2.62 -0.25
C ILE A 93 8.28 1.33 0.57
N GLY A 94 9.18 1.20 1.53
CA GLY A 94 9.28 0.04 2.41
C GLY A 94 8.94 0.42 3.86
N ALA A 95 8.20 -0.46 4.54
CA ALA A 95 7.92 -0.41 5.97
C ALA A 95 7.82 -1.85 6.50
N HIS A 96 7.62 -2.01 7.81
CA HIS A 96 7.44 -3.32 8.44
C HIS A 96 6.08 -3.40 9.16
N THR A 97 5.52 -4.61 9.25
CA THR A 97 4.17 -4.87 9.81
C THR A 97 4.20 -5.30 11.27
N ASP A 98 5.37 -5.62 11.80
CA ASP A 98 5.57 -6.09 13.16
C ASP A 98 5.98 -4.98 14.13
N SER A 99 5.86 -5.28 15.40
CA SER A 99 6.31 -4.43 16.50
C SER A 99 6.76 -5.34 17.64
N PRO A 100 7.71 -4.90 18.49
CA PRO A 100 8.10 -5.66 19.67
C PRO A 100 6.88 -6.02 20.53
N CYS A 101 6.75 -7.29 20.90
CA CYS A 101 5.65 -7.78 21.73
C CYS A 101 6.06 -9.06 22.47
N LEU A 102 5.31 -9.40 23.51
CA LEU A 102 5.35 -10.73 24.11
C LEU A 102 4.64 -11.71 23.17
N LYS A 103 5.23 -12.89 22.97
CA LYS A 103 4.68 -13.99 22.17
C LYS A 103 4.68 -15.27 22.99
#